data_AF-A0A6L3YCC1-F1
#
_entry.id   AF-A0A6L3YCC1-F1
#
_cell.length_a   1.000
_cell.length_b   1.000
_cell.length_c   1.000
_cell.angle_alpha   90.00
_cell.angle_beta   90.00
_cell.angle_gamma   90.00
#
_symmetry.space_group_name_H-M   'P 1'
#
loop_
_entity.id
_entity.type
_entity.pdbx_description
1 polymer ?
#
loop_
_entity_poly.entity_id
_entity_poly.type
_entity_poly.pdbx_seq_one_letter_code
_entity_poly.pdbx_strand_id
1 'polypeptide(L)'
;MLRTGVVGTILMLLAAFPAAANDAQLVADMAAKCWTLPEETDYQRASATFEVTYNAEGELVRIVTVEYQPVRRAGREFAISAQQALNECATNTPVRSRTVRVVMRYTAPSSDGPLIMKKPLR
;
A
#
# COMPACT_ATOMS: atom_id res chain seq x y z
N MET A 1 43.26 12.39 -44.84
CA MET A 1 41.84 12.19 -44.48
C MET A 1 41.78 11.24 -43.30
N LEU A 2 41.40 11.68 -42.10
CA LEU A 2 40.63 10.86 -41.17
C LEU A 2 40.05 11.76 -40.08
N ARG A 3 38.74 12.00 -40.20
CA ARG A 3 37.90 12.63 -39.18
C ARG A 3 37.51 11.55 -38.18
N THR A 4 37.77 11.77 -36.89
CA THR A 4 37.05 11.04 -35.84
C THR A 4 36.77 12.03 -34.71
N GLY A 5 35.61 12.67 -34.80
CA GLY A 5 35.04 13.46 -33.73
C GLY A 5 34.56 12.52 -32.63
N VAL A 6 35.01 12.75 -31.40
CA VAL A 6 34.52 12.09 -30.21
C VAL A 6 33.17 12.70 -29.87
N VAL A 7 32.09 12.05 -30.31
CA VAL A 7 30.72 12.41 -29.92
C VAL A 7 30.53 11.96 -28.48
N GLY A 8 30.47 12.92 -27.57
CA GLY A 8 30.24 12.70 -26.14
C GLY A 8 28.90 12.03 -25.89
N THR A 9 28.95 10.87 -25.24
CA THR A 9 27.75 10.18 -24.76
C THR A 9 27.33 10.81 -23.43
N ILE A 10 26.33 11.69 -23.45
CA ILE A 10 25.68 12.21 -22.24
C ILE A 10 24.76 11.10 -21.71
N LEU A 11 25.21 10.42 -20.66
CA LEU A 11 24.41 9.45 -19.91
C LEU A 11 23.46 10.23 -18.98
N MET A 12 22.25 10.52 -19.45
CA MET A 12 21.16 10.99 -18.59
C MET A 12 20.70 9.83 -17.70
N LEU A 13 21.30 9.71 -16.52
CA LEU A 13 20.80 8.87 -15.44
C LEU A 13 19.45 9.42 -14.99
N LEU A 14 18.37 8.80 -15.46
CA LEU A 14 17.03 9.00 -14.93
C LEU A 14 17.05 8.69 -13.42
N ALA A 15 16.87 9.73 -12.61
CA ALA A 15 16.65 9.61 -11.18
C ALA A 15 15.36 8.81 -10.93
N ALA A 16 15.50 7.53 -10.60
CA ALA A 16 14.40 6.71 -10.10
C ALA A 16 13.99 7.26 -8.73
N PHE A 17 12.82 7.91 -8.66
CA PHE A 17 12.30 8.57 -7.46
C PHE A 17 11.99 7.56 -6.34
N PRO A 18 12.77 7.49 -5.24
CA PRO A 18 12.49 6.58 -4.13
C PRO A 18 11.37 7.10 -3.21
N ALA A 19 10.94 8.35 -3.39
CA ALA A 19 10.02 9.03 -2.47
C ALA A 19 8.61 8.41 -2.46
N ALA A 20 8.11 7.92 -3.60
CA ALA A 20 6.73 7.44 -3.71
C ALA A 20 6.46 6.14 -2.92
N ALA A 21 7.45 5.26 -2.77
CA ALA A 21 7.32 4.04 -1.98
C ALA A 21 7.19 4.35 -0.48
N ASN A 22 7.90 5.37 0.00
CA ASN A 22 7.84 5.81 1.39
C ASN A 22 6.49 6.48 1.70
N ASP A 23 5.99 7.31 0.78
CA ASP A 23 4.68 7.96 0.94
C ASP A 23 3.54 6.94 0.98
N ALA A 24 3.59 5.90 0.14
CA ALA A 24 2.58 4.85 0.12
C ALA A 24 2.52 4.07 1.44
N GLN A 25 3.69 3.72 1.99
CA GLN A 25 3.76 3.05 3.28
C GLN A 25 3.27 3.95 4.41
N LEU A 26 3.69 5.22 4.42
CA LEU A 26 3.22 6.19 5.41
C LEU A 26 1.70 6.29 5.44
N VAL A 27 1.06 6.44 4.27
CA VAL A 27 -0.40 6.55 4.18
C VAL A 27 -1.07 5.26 4.64
N ALA A 28 -0.52 4.09 4.29
CA ALA A 28 -1.01 2.80 4.77
C ALA A 28 -0.93 2.69 6.30
N ASP A 29 0.20 3.08 6.90
CA ASP A 29 0.43 3.06 8.35
C ASP A 29 -0.50 4.05 9.08
N MET A 30 -0.80 5.19 8.48
CA MET A 30 -1.79 6.13 9.00
C MET A 30 -3.18 5.50 8.99
N ALA A 31 -3.63 5.00 7.83
CA ALA A 31 -4.95 4.37 7.70
C ALA A 31 -5.14 3.18 8.64
N ALA A 32 -4.09 2.37 8.82
CA ALA A 32 -4.12 1.21 9.72
C ALA A 32 -4.52 1.55 11.16
N LYS A 33 -4.32 2.79 11.63
CA LYS A 33 -4.69 3.24 12.98
C LYS A 33 -6.21 3.33 13.20
N CYS A 34 -6.98 3.63 12.17
CA CYS A 34 -8.45 3.69 12.22
C CYS A 34 -9.09 2.42 11.64
N TRP A 35 -8.28 1.47 11.14
CA TRP A 35 -8.82 0.39 10.34
C TRP A 35 -9.55 -0.64 11.19
N THR A 36 -10.86 -0.70 11.02
CA THR A 36 -11.70 -1.75 11.56
C THR A 36 -11.94 -2.81 10.49
N LEU A 37 -11.50 -4.04 10.73
CA LEU A 37 -11.79 -5.15 9.84
C LEU A 37 -13.26 -5.56 9.99
N PRO A 38 -13.95 -5.96 8.90
CA PRO A 38 -15.29 -6.51 9.00
C PRO A 38 -15.31 -7.75 9.92
N GLU A 39 -16.37 -7.94 10.71
CA GLU A 39 -16.45 -9.05 11.68
C GLU A 39 -16.54 -10.43 11.02
N GLU A 40 -17.24 -10.54 9.88
CA GLU A 40 -17.42 -11.81 9.16
C GLU A 40 -16.46 -11.91 7.95
N THR A 41 -15.19 -12.15 8.25
CA THR A 41 -14.14 -12.27 7.22
C THR A 41 -13.83 -13.72 6.90
N ASP A 42 -14.45 -14.25 5.83
CA ASP A 42 -14.19 -15.58 5.28
C ASP A 42 -12.92 -15.65 4.41
N TYR A 43 -11.90 -14.85 4.76
CA TYR A 43 -10.64 -14.83 4.02
C TYR A 43 -9.44 -14.87 4.94
N GLN A 44 -8.48 -15.72 4.57
CA GLN A 44 -7.18 -15.79 5.22
C GLN A 44 -6.27 -14.62 4.80
N ARG A 45 -6.50 -14.06 3.60
CA ARG A 45 -5.76 -12.93 3.06
C ARG A 45 -6.69 -12.06 2.23
N ALA A 46 -6.54 -10.74 2.36
CA ALA A 46 -7.19 -9.77 1.50
C ALA A 46 -6.25 -8.62 1.20
N SER A 47 -6.45 -7.99 0.05
CA SER A 47 -5.74 -6.77 -0.32
C SER A 47 -6.63 -5.86 -1.14
N ALA A 48 -6.46 -4.54 -0.96
CA ALA A 48 -7.15 -3.51 -1.73
C ALA A 48 -6.15 -2.43 -2.08
N THR A 49 -6.10 -2.07 -3.36
CA THR A 49 -5.21 -1.07 -3.92
C THR A 49 -6.02 0.18 -4.21
N PHE A 50 -5.54 1.33 -3.73
CA PHE A 50 -6.16 2.63 -3.91
C PHE A 50 -5.18 3.61 -4.53
N GLU A 51 -5.69 4.52 -5.34
CA GLU A 51 -5.02 5.76 -5.68
C GLU A 51 -5.61 6.88 -4.84
N VAL A 52 -4.78 7.48 -3.99
CA VAL A 52 -5.16 8.58 -3.11
C VAL A 52 -4.48 9.86 -3.58
N THR A 53 -5.25 10.94 -3.73
CA THR A 53 -4.73 12.24 -4.20
C THR A 53 -4.77 13.25 -3.06
N TYR A 54 -3.66 13.95 -2.88
CA TYR A 54 -3.52 15.02 -1.87
C TYR A 54 -3.30 16.39 -2.53
N ASN A 55 -3.90 17.44 -1.95
CA ASN A 55 -3.67 18.84 -2.36
C ASN A 55 -2.34 19.39 -1.81
N ALA A 56 -2.12 20.70 -1.95
CA ALA A 56 -0.88 21.36 -1.55
C ALA A 56 -0.69 21.45 -0.03
N GLU A 57 -1.81 21.42 0.70
CA GLU A 57 -1.89 21.47 2.15
C GLU A 57 -1.61 20.08 2.76
N GLY A 58 -1.80 19.02 1.97
CA GLY A 58 -1.68 17.62 2.38
C GLY A 58 -3.03 17.00 2.77
N GLU A 59 -4.13 17.64 2.38
CA GLU A 59 -5.48 17.15 2.56
C GLU A 59 -5.87 16.19 1.45
N LEU A 60 -6.53 15.10 1.85
CA LEU A 60 -7.05 14.09 0.95
C LEU A 60 -8.22 14.64 0.16
N VAL A 61 -8.07 14.72 -1.17
CA VAL A 61 -9.12 15.24 -2.06
C VAL A 61 -9.81 14.16 -2.88
N ARG A 62 -9.19 12.99 -3.03
CA ARG A 62 -9.75 11.89 -3.83
C ARG A 62 -9.20 10.54 -3.41
N ILE A 63 -10.08 9.54 -3.37
CA ILE A 63 -9.73 8.12 -3.34
C ILE A 63 -10.34 7.44 -4.56
N VAL A 64 -9.55 6.63 -5.26
CA VAL A 64 -10.01 5.73 -6.32
C VAL A 64 -9.60 4.32 -5.99
N THR A 65 -10.56 3.40 -5.90
CA THR A 65 -10.27 1.97 -5.77
C THR A 65 -9.81 1.43 -7.11
N VAL A 66 -8.58 0.92 -7.16
CA VAL A 66 -7.97 0.35 -8.37
C VAL A 66 -8.36 -1.12 -8.51
N GLU A 67 -8.16 -1.89 -7.44
CA GLU A 67 -8.45 -3.32 -7.42
C GLU A 67 -8.57 -3.83 -5.98
N TYR A 68 -9.19 -4.99 -5.81
CA TYR A 68 -9.22 -5.71 -4.53
C TYR A 68 -9.29 -7.21 -4.74
N GLN A 69 -8.81 -7.96 -3.76
CA GLN A 69 -8.83 -9.40 -3.70
C GLN A 69 -9.29 -9.86 -2.30
N PRO A 70 -10.16 -10.87 -2.20
CA PRO A 70 -10.78 -11.62 -3.31
C PRO A 70 -11.89 -10.83 -4.04
N VAL A 71 -12.15 -11.09 -5.34
CA VAL A 71 -13.15 -10.36 -6.15
C VAL A 71 -14.62 -10.73 -5.82
N ARG A 72 -14.88 -11.15 -4.58
CA ARG A 72 -16.21 -11.54 -4.08
C ARG A 72 -16.72 -10.49 -3.08
N ARG A 73 -17.94 -10.70 -2.54
CA ARG A 73 -18.56 -9.81 -1.54
C ARG A 73 -17.58 -9.48 -0.40
N ALA A 74 -16.90 -10.49 0.13
CA ALA A 74 -15.89 -10.34 1.17
C ALA A 74 -14.78 -9.32 0.85
N GLY A 75 -14.20 -9.36 -0.36
CA GLY A 75 -13.16 -8.39 -0.72
C GLY A 75 -13.70 -7.00 -1.03
N ARG A 76 -14.97 -6.88 -1.44
CA ARG A 76 -15.65 -5.59 -1.54
C ARG A 76 -15.82 -4.95 -0.16
N GLU A 77 -16.33 -5.70 0.82
CA GLU A 77 -16.49 -5.22 2.21
C GLU A 77 -15.13 -4.81 2.80
N PHE A 78 -14.08 -5.59 2.53
CA PHE A 78 -12.71 -5.24 2.89
C PHE A 78 -12.22 -3.93 2.24
N ALA A 79 -12.46 -3.75 0.94
CA ALA A 79 -12.08 -2.53 0.24
C ALA A 79 -12.86 -1.31 0.77
N ILE A 80 -14.13 -1.47 1.11
CA ILE A 80 -14.94 -0.41 1.73
C ILE A 80 -14.38 -0.03 3.09
N SER A 81 -14.07 -1.00 3.96
CA SER A 81 -13.53 -0.70 5.30
C SER A 81 -12.13 -0.07 5.22
N ALA A 82 -11.30 -0.52 4.28
CA ALA A 82 -9.98 0.07 4.03
C ALA A 82 -10.08 1.51 3.51
N GLN A 83 -11.04 1.79 2.61
CA GLN A 83 -11.31 3.14 2.13
C GLN A 83 -11.82 4.05 3.25
N GLN A 84 -12.67 3.55 4.15
CA GLN A 84 -13.12 4.30 5.31
C GLN A 84 -11.94 4.66 6.22
N ALA A 85 -11.04 3.70 6.49
CA ALA A 85 -9.84 3.95 7.28
C ALA A 85 -8.93 5.04 6.68
N LEU A 86 -8.79 5.07 5.35
CA LEU A 86 -8.09 6.15 4.63
C LEU A 86 -8.76 7.51 4.84
N ASN A 87 -10.10 7.56 4.77
CA ASN A 87 -10.86 8.80 4.97
C ASN A 87 -10.82 9.32 6.41
N GLU A 88 -10.66 8.44 7.40
CA GLU A 88 -10.67 8.81 8.82
C GLU A 88 -9.28 9.16 9.36
N CYS A 89 -8.26 8.37 9.02
CA CYS A 89 -6.93 8.50 9.60
C CYS A 89 -5.87 9.06 8.65
N ALA A 90 -6.12 9.03 7.34
CA ALA A 90 -5.19 9.53 6.33
C ALA A 90 -5.73 10.75 5.57
N THR A 91 -6.67 11.49 6.19
CA THR A 91 -7.24 12.73 5.64
C THR A 91 -6.20 13.84 5.51
N ASN A 92 -5.27 13.94 6.46
CA ASN A 92 -4.23 14.96 6.51
C ASN A 92 -2.88 14.29 6.65
N THR A 93 -1.97 14.52 5.70
CA THR A 93 -0.68 13.84 5.66
C THR A 93 0.44 14.83 5.26
N PRO A 94 1.72 14.50 5.49
CA PRO A 94 2.82 15.29 4.93
C PRO A 94 3.00 15.10 3.41
N VAL A 95 2.26 14.17 2.79
CA VAL A 95 2.27 13.96 1.34
C VAL A 95 1.49 15.10 0.69
N ARG A 96 2.13 15.82 -0.23
CA ARG A 96 1.54 17.02 -0.86
C ARG A 96 1.61 16.96 -2.38
N SER A 97 0.57 17.51 -3.00
CA SER A 97 0.41 17.76 -4.44
C SER A 97 0.72 16.55 -5.32
N ARG A 98 0.27 15.34 -4.92
CA ARG A 98 0.52 14.12 -5.68
C ARG A 98 -0.55 13.05 -5.45
N THR A 99 -0.58 12.11 -6.39
CA THR A 99 -1.34 10.86 -6.23
C THR A 99 -0.40 9.74 -5.79
N VAL A 100 -0.79 8.99 -4.79
CA VAL A 100 -0.02 7.87 -4.24
C VAL A 100 -0.84 6.60 -4.38
N ARG A 101 -0.20 5.50 -4.79
CA ARG A 101 -0.84 4.19 -4.84
C ARG A 101 -0.58 3.45 -3.52
N VAL A 102 -1.64 3.22 -2.76
CA VAL A 102 -1.60 2.61 -1.42
C VAL A 102 -2.19 1.22 -1.50
N VAL A 103 -1.53 0.24 -0.89
CA VAL A 103 -2.03 -1.13 -0.84
C VAL A 103 -2.31 -1.51 0.61
N MET A 104 -3.58 -1.66 0.94
CA MET A 104 -4.05 -2.12 2.23
C MET A 104 -4.11 -3.65 2.20
N ARG A 105 -3.41 -4.32 3.13
CA ARG A 105 -3.29 -5.78 3.16
C ARG A 105 -3.69 -6.31 4.53
N TYR A 106 -4.34 -7.46 4.52
CA TYR A 106 -4.61 -8.26 5.69
C TYR A 106 -4.16 -9.69 5.48
N THR A 107 -3.61 -10.29 6.52
CA THR A 107 -3.36 -11.72 6.62
C THR A 107 -3.80 -12.15 8.00
N ALA A 108 -4.67 -13.16 8.07
CA ALA A 108 -5.14 -13.70 9.33
C ALA A 108 -3.94 -14.20 10.16
N PRO A 109 -3.94 -13.98 11.48
CA PRO A 109 -2.91 -14.55 12.35
C PRO A 109 -2.88 -16.06 12.17
N SER A 110 -1.69 -16.62 11.90
CA SER A 110 -1.52 -18.06 11.86
C SER A 110 -1.83 -18.64 13.24
N SER A 111 -2.71 -19.63 13.32
CA SER A 111 -3.00 -20.37 14.56
C SER A 111 -1.85 -21.30 14.99
N ASP A 112 -0.62 -21.04 14.54
CA ASP A 112 0.58 -21.78 14.92
C ASP A 112 0.89 -21.50 16.40
N GLY A 113 0.15 -22.17 17.27
CA GLY A 113 0.57 -22.41 18.65
C GLY A 113 1.98 -23.00 18.66
N PRO A 114 2.74 -22.84 19.76
CA PRO A 114 4.13 -23.24 19.82
C PRO A 114 4.24 -24.69 19.34
N LEU A 115 5.06 -24.92 18.32
CA LEU A 115 5.40 -26.25 17.84
C LEU A 115 6.00 -27.02 19.04
N ILE A 116 5.16 -27.75 19.78
CA ILE A 116 5.64 -28.65 20.82
C ILE A 116 6.32 -29.78 20.08
N MET A 117 7.63 -29.61 19.83
CA MET A 117 8.52 -30.67 19.44
C MET A 117 8.37 -31.77 20.49
N LYS A 118 7.68 -32.86 20.14
CA LYS A 118 7.65 -34.07 20.96
C LYS A 118 9.11 -34.54 21.07
N LYS A 119 9.69 -34.32 22.25
CA LYS A 119 11.02 -34.81 22.61
C LYS A 119 11.07 -36.31 22.32
N PRO A 120 12.02 -36.82 21.51
CA PRO A 120 12.12 -38.25 21.28
C PRO A 120 12.47 -38.94 22.60
N LEU A 121 11.63 -39.90 23.00
CA LEU A 121 11.91 -40.80 24.10
C LEU A 121 13.17 -41.60 23.74
N ARG A 122 14.21 -41.43 24.54
CA ARG A 122 15.43 -42.24 24.51
C ARG A 122 15.44 -43.14 25.73
#